data_AF-A0A952D7G9-F1
#
_entry.id   AF-A0A952D7G9-F1
#
_cell.length_a   1.000
_cell.length_b   1.000
_cell.length_c   1.000
_cell.angle_alpha   90.00
_cell.angle_beta   90.00
_cell.angle_gamma   90.00
#
_symmetry.space_group_name_H-M   'P 1'
#
loop_
_entity.id
_entity.type
_entity.pdbx_description
1 polymer ?
#
loop_
_entity_poly.entity_id
_entity_poly.type
_entity_poly.pdbx_seq_one_letter_code
_entity_poly.pdbx_strand_id
1 'polypeptide(L)'
;MRIEIPELAVVVLIGASGSGKSTFARNHFLLTEIVSSDACRALVDDHETSMSATDDAFDLLHHTMRLRLKRGRLTVVDATNVQPHAR
;
A
#
# COMPACT_ATOMS: atom_id res chain seq x y z
N MET A 1 -19.01 8.84 10.01
CA MET A 1 -19.27 8.30 8.66
C MET A 1 -18.95 6.81 8.69
N ARG A 2 -19.79 5.94 8.13
CA ARG A 2 -19.55 4.50 8.07
C ARG A 2 -19.21 4.12 6.62
N ILE A 3 -18.10 3.43 6.42
CA ILE A 3 -17.70 2.84 5.13
C ILE A 3 -17.72 1.33 5.32
N GLU A 4 -18.54 0.63 4.55
CA GLU A 4 -18.61 -0.82 4.57
C GLU A 4 -17.72 -1.38 3.45
N ILE A 5 -16.89 -2.36 3.79
CA ILE A 5 -16.01 -3.06 2.86
C ILE A 5 -16.23 -4.58 3.00
N PRO A 6 -16.19 -5.34 1.90
CA PRO A 6 -16.22 -6.80 1.96
C PRO A 6 -15.01 -7.35 2.71
N GLU A 7 -15.14 -8.56 3.27
CA GLU A 7 -14.01 -9.27 3.91
C GLU A 7 -12.84 -9.52 2.95
N LEU A 8 -13.14 -9.73 1.65
CA LEU A 8 -12.14 -9.82 0.59
C LEU A 8 -12.20 -8.58 -0.29
N ALA A 9 -11.29 -7.63 -0.02
CA ALA A 9 -11.20 -6.39 -0.78
C ALA A 9 -9.74 -5.91 -0.90
N VAL A 10 -9.49 -5.10 -1.93
CA VAL A 10 -8.33 -4.22 -2.00
C VAL A 10 -8.80 -2.82 -1.62
N VAL A 11 -8.25 -2.26 -0.55
CA VAL A 11 -8.52 -0.88 -0.14
C VAL A 11 -7.35 -0.03 -0.59
N VAL A 12 -7.59 0.92 -1.48
CA VAL A 12 -6.54 1.81 -2.00
C VAL A 12 -6.69 3.18 -1.32
N LEU A 13 -5.68 3.58 -0.53
CA LEU A 13 -5.68 4.87 0.13
C LEU A 13 -5.17 5.95 -0.84
N ILE A 14 -6.00 6.95 -1.12
CA ILE A 14 -5.66 8.03 -2.06
C ILE A 14 -5.66 9.35 -1.29
N GLY A 15 -4.55 10.09 -1.36
CA GLY A 15 -4.38 11.35 -0.66
C GLY A 15 -2.94 11.87 -0.79
N ALA A 16 -2.78 13.19 -0.65
CA ALA A 16 -1.47 13.85 -0.72
C ALA A 16 -0.49 13.34 0.34
N SER A 17 0.81 13.62 0.16
CA SER A 17 1.77 13.40 1.26
C SER A 17 1.34 14.22 2.49
N GLY A 18 1.50 13.66 3.68
CA GLY A 18 1.06 14.29 4.93
C GLY A 18 -0.46 14.27 5.19
N SER A 19 -1.30 13.74 4.28
CA SER A 19 -2.76 13.70 4.47
C SER A 19 -3.25 12.69 5.52
N GLY A 20 -2.34 12.00 6.21
CA GLY A 20 -2.69 11.03 7.26
C GLY A 20 -3.05 9.62 6.79
N LYS A 21 -2.77 9.22 5.53
CA LYS A 21 -3.07 7.86 5.00
C LYS A 21 -2.52 6.74 5.88
N SER A 22 -1.24 6.78 6.20
CA SER A 22 -0.60 5.74 7.01
C SER A 22 -1.13 5.72 8.45
N THR A 23 -1.49 6.88 9.01
CA THR A 23 -2.16 6.97 10.32
C THR A 23 -3.54 6.34 10.28
N PHE A 24 -4.33 6.66 9.24
CA PHE A 24 -5.64 6.06 9.01
C PHE A 24 -5.52 4.53 8.84
N ALA A 25 -4.56 4.07 8.03
CA ALA A 25 -4.33 2.65 7.79
C ALA A 25 -4.05 1.89 9.10
N ARG A 26 -3.10 2.38 9.91
CA ARG A 26 -2.70 1.74 11.18
C ARG A 26 -3.79 1.77 12.25
N ASN A 27 -4.69 2.75 12.21
CA ASN A 27 -5.80 2.83 13.16
C ASN A 27 -6.97 1.91 12.81
N HIS A 28 -7.12 1.51 11.54
CA HIS A 28 -8.29 0.78 11.05
C HIS A 28 -8.01 -0.64 10.53
N PHE A 29 -6.75 -0.98 10.25
CA PHE A 29 -6.35 -2.25 9.67
C PHE A 29 -5.18 -2.86 10.42
N LEU A 30 -4.99 -4.17 10.29
CA LEU A 30 -3.82 -4.85 10.83
C LEU A 30 -2.57 -4.39 10.09
N LEU A 31 -1.44 -4.31 10.79
CA LEU A 31 -0.14 -3.99 10.16
C LEU A 31 0.20 -4.92 8.99
N THR A 32 -0.20 -6.18 9.09
CA THR A 32 0.04 -7.18 8.04
C THR A 32 -0.92 -7.06 6.86
N GLU A 33 -1.99 -6.29 6.96
CA GLU A 33 -2.92 -6.00 5.86
C GLU A 33 -2.42 -4.84 4.99
N ILE A 34 -1.55 -4.00 5.53
CA ILE A 34 -1.04 -2.80 4.87
C ILE A 34 0.19 -3.16 4.03
N VAL A 35 0.14 -2.87 2.74
CA VAL A 35 1.28 -2.97 1.81
C VAL A 35 1.62 -1.56 1.36
N SER A 36 2.77 -1.06 1.79
CA SER A 36 3.22 0.31 1.54
C SER A 36 4.29 0.35 0.46
N SER A 37 4.19 1.31 -0.47
CA SER A 37 5.23 1.55 -1.49
C SER A 37 6.57 1.94 -0.87
N ASP A 38 6.53 2.74 0.19
CA ASP A 38 7.71 3.30 0.84
C ASP A 38 8.44 2.20 1.62
N ALA A 39 7.69 1.32 2.30
CA ALA A 39 8.25 0.13 2.93
C ALA A 39 8.83 -0.85 1.89
N CYS A 40 8.15 -1.06 0.76
CA CYS A 40 8.69 -1.89 -0.32
C CYS A 40 10.00 -1.30 -0.86
N ARG A 41 10.10 0.03 -0.94
CA ARG A 41 11.30 0.75 -1.38
C ARG A 41 12.47 0.59 -0.44
N ALA A 42 12.24 0.73 0.86
CA ALA A 42 13.27 0.47 1.86
C ALA A 42 13.77 -0.99 1.81
N LEU A 43 12.90 -1.96 1.50
CA LEU A 43 13.33 -3.36 1.37
C LEU A 43 14.24 -3.61 0.17
N VAL A 44 14.16 -2.81 -0.88
CA VAL A 44 14.96 -2.99 -2.11
C VAL A 44 16.21 -2.10 -2.17
N ASP A 45 16.21 -0.93 -1.50
CA ASP A 45 17.25 0.10 -1.64
C ASP A 45 17.71 0.72 -0.30
N ASP A 46 17.28 0.16 0.84
CA ASP A 46 17.55 0.65 2.20
C ASP A 46 17.00 2.07 2.52
N HIS A 47 16.35 2.75 1.55
CA HIS A 47 15.83 4.12 1.69
C HIS A 47 14.40 4.26 1.17
N GLU A 48 13.47 4.68 2.03
CA GLU A 48 12.03 4.84 1.71
C GLU A 48 11.71 5.90 0.63
N THR A 49 12.66 6.76 0.28
CA THR A 49 12.46 7.88 -0.66
C THR A 49 13.29 7.75 -1.94
N SER A 50 13.95 6.61 -2.14
CA SER A 50 14.86 6.40 -3.26
C SER A 50 14.15 6.28 -4.62
N MET A 51 14.34 7.28 -5.48
CA MET A 51 13.70 7.28 -6.80
C MET A 51 14.28 6.23 -7.75
N SER A 52 15.51 5.73 -7.53
CA SER A 52 16.12 4.69 -8.37
C SER A 52 15.44 3.34 -8.26
N ALA A 53 14.79 3.04 -7.14
CA ALA A 53 14.16 1.75 -6.89
C ALA A 53 12.62 1.79 -7.07
N THR A 54 12.11 2.81 -7.78
CA THR A 54 10.66 3.03 -7.95
C THR A 54 9.98 1.78 -8.49
N ASP A 55 10.45 1.28 -9.62
CA ASP A 55 9.85 0.15 -10.32
C ASP A 55 9.93 -1.14 -9.49
N ASP A 56 11.10 -1.45 -8.92
CA ASP A 56 11.31 -2.65 -8.08
C ASP A 56 10.36 -2.67 -6.85
N ALA A 57 10.14 -1.51 -6.22
CA ALA A 57 9.22 -1.44 -5.09
C ALA A 57 7.76 -1.65 -5.51
N PHE A 58 7.35 -1.12 -6.67
CA PHE A 58 5.99 -1.34 -7.18
C PHE A 58 5.79 -2.81 -7.59
N ASP A 59 6.80 -3.44 -8.18
CA ASP A 59 6.77 -4.87 -8.47
C ASP A 59 6.60 -5.71 -7.20
N LEU A 60 7.36 -5.41 -6.14
CA LEU A 60 7.23 -6.06 -4.85
C LEU A 60 5.85 -5.84 -4.22
N LEU A 61 5.33 -4.61 -4.29
CA LEU A 61 3.99 -4.26 -3.80
C LEU A 61 2.90 -5.07 -4.53
N HIS A 62 2.93 -5.07 -5.86
CA HIS A 62 1.96 -5.79 -6.67
C HIS A 62 2.07 -7.31 -6.49
N HIS A 63 3.28 -7.84 -6.32
CA HIS A 63 3.49 -9.26 -6.04
C HIS A 63 2.88 -9.65 -4.68
N THR A 64 3.18 -8.87 -3.63
CA THR A 64 2.68 -9.09 -2.28
C THR A 64 1.16 -9.03 -2.24
N MET A 65 0.56 -8.00 -2.85
CA MET A 65 -0.88 -7.86 -2.99
C MET A 65 -1.50 -9.08 -3.68
N ARG A 66 -0.94 -9.53 -4.81
CA ARG A 66 -1.42 -10.72 -5.52
C ARG A 66 -1.39 -11.98 -4.65
N LEU A 67 -0.33 -12.20 -3.89
CA LEU A 67 -0.22 -13.36 -2.99
C LEU A 67 -1.25 -13.31 -1.86
N ARG A 68 -1.52 -12.13 -1.30
CA ARG A 68 -2.54 -11.94 -0.25
C ARG A 68 -3.94 -12.22 -0.77
N LEU A 69 -4.29 -11.65 -1.93
CA LEU A 69 -5.59 -11.85 -2.56
C LEU A 69 -5.82 -13.31 -2.96
N LYS A 70 -4.80 -13.99 -3.49
CA LYS A 70 -4.85 -15.43 -3.79
C LYS A 70 -5.16 -16.28 -2.55
N ARG A 71 -4.81 -15.78 -1.35
CA ARG A 71 -5.10 -16.42 -0.07
C ARG A 71 -6.36 -15.88 0.62
N GLY A 72 -7.18 -15.10 -0.07
CA GLY A 72 -8.41 -14.53 0.49
C GLY A 72 -8.15 -13.53 1.61
N ARG A 73 -7.03 -12.78 1.57
CA ARG A 73 -6.67 -11.82 2.61
C ARG A 73 -6.89 -10.39 2.13
N LEU A 74 -7.64 -9.60 2.91
CA LEU A 74 -7.80 -8.17 2.70
C LEU A 74 -6.43 -7.49 2.60
N THR A 75 -6.32 -6.53 1.69
CA THR A 75 -5.07 -5.81 1.44
C THR A 75 -5.35 -4.33 1.32
N VAL A 76 -4.62 -3.53 2.10
CA VAL A 76 -4.65 -2.07 2.05
C VAL A 76 -3.39 -1.59 1.37
N VAL A 77 -3.54 -0.86 0.27
CA VAL A 77 -2.42 -0.25 -0.45
C VAL A 77 -2.23 1.18 0.08
N ASP A 78 -1.10 1.40 0.76
CA ASP A 78 -0.67 2.73 1.23
C ASP A 78 0.44 3.24 0.31
N ALA A 79 0.04 3.97 -0.72
CA ALA A 79 0.94 4.62 -1.64
C ALA A 79 0.48 6.06 -1.90
N THR A 80 1.40 6.91 -2.33
CA THR A 80 1.08 8.21 -2.90
C THR A 80 0.47 8.01 -4.29
N ASN A 81 -0.78 7.54 -4.35
CA ASN A 81 -1.55 7.24 -5.57
C ASN A 81 -1.94 8.50 -6.39
N VAL A 82 -1.04 9.48 -6.47
CA VAL A 82 -1.23 10.78 -7.13
C VAL A 82 -0.62 10.83 -8.54
N GLN A 83 0.12 9.80 -8.96
CA GLN A 83 0.67 9.69 -10.32
C GLN A 83 -0.09 8.64 -11.13
N PRO A 84 -0.28 8.82 -12.47
CA PRO A 84 -1.09 7.92 -13.30
C PRO A 84 -0.61 6.46 -13.31
N HIS A 85 0.69 6.22 -13.11
CA HIS A 85 1.27 4.88 -13.04
C HIS A 85 0.98 4.15 -11.71
N ALA A 86 0.51 4.89 -10.70
CA ALA A 86 0.16 4.37 -9.38
C ALA A 86 -1.37 4.17 -9.22
N ARG A 87 -2.15 4.32 -10.30
CA ARG A 87 -3.60 4.07 -10.32
C ARG A 87 -3.95 2.68 -10.83
#